data_AF-A0A4U0R9Q7-F1
#
_entry.id   AF-A0A4U0R9Q7-F1
#
_cell.length_a   1.000
_cell.length_b   1.000
_cell.length_c   1.000
_cell.angle_alpha   90.00
_cell.angle_beta   90.00
_cell.angle_gamma   90.00
#
_symmetry.space_group_name_H-M   'P 1'
#
loop_
_entity.id
_entity.type
_entity.pdbx_description
1 polymer ?
#
loop_
_entity_poly.entity_id
_entity_poly.type
_entity_poly.pdbx_seq_one_letter_code
_entity_poly.pdbx_strand_id
1 'polypeptide(L)'
;MIPWIIAGSCLAGAGLIAWGCARLQMHWPLAILSVLLAAIALQLYLAARGQGGFHDLAAITAQMFTVIPALLGTLAGLGLAALRRRHIAWRRPTGMLSALALLTAAGLATATLLI
;
A
#
# COMPACT_ATOMS: atom_id res chain seq x y z
N MET A 1 5.27 15.00 -15.67
CA MET A 1 4.32 14.72 -14.57
C MET A 1 5.02 15.01 -13.25
N ILE A 2 4.39 15.73 -12.31
CA ILE A 2 5.02 16.07 -11.03
C ILE A 2 4.85 14.86 -10.08
N PRO A 3 5.93 14.20 -9.61
CA PRO A 3 5.85 12.99 -8.79
C PRO A 3 5.01 13.15 -7.53
N TRP A 4 5.00 14.36 -6.97
CA TRP A 4 4.18 14.73 -5.81
C TRP A 4 2.67 14.64 -6.05
N ILE A 5 2.21 14.89 -7.29
CA ILE A 5 0.78 14.75 -7.63
C ILE A 5 0.39 13.26 -7.60
N ILE A 6 1.27 12.38 -8.08
CA ILE A 6 1.06 10.93 -8.05
C ILE A 6 1.05 10.44 -6.59
N ALA A 7 2.01 10.88 -5.78
CA ALA A 7 2.03 10.54 -4.35
C ALA A 7 0.76 11.01 -3.63
N GLY A 8 0.32 12.24 -3.90
CA GLY A 8 -0.91 12.79 -3.34
C GLY A 8 -2.15 12.00 -3.75
N SER A 9 -2.26 11.60 -5.02
CA SER A 9 -3.40 10.82 -5.51
C SER A 9 -3.39 9.38 -5.00
N CYS A 10 -2.22 8.73 -4.91
CA CYS A 10 -2.06 7.41 -4.29
C CYS A 10 -2.44 7.44 -2.80
N LEU A 11 -1.98 8.45 -2.06
CA LEU A 11 -2.30 8.64 -0.65
C LEU A 11 -3.80 8.88 -0.44
N ALA A 12 -4.37 9.85 -1.17
CA ALA A 12 -5.78 10.19 -1.03
C ALA A 12 -6.69 9.04 -1.47
N GLY A 13 -6.40 8.40 -2.62
CA GLY A 13 -7.17 7.27 -3.14
C GLY A 13 -7.15 6.09 -2.18
N ALA A 14 -5.96 5.66 -1.73
CA ALA A 14 -5.83 4.55 -0.80
C ALA A 14 -6.50 4.85 0.56
N GLY A 15 -6.37 6.08 1.06
CA GLY A 15 -7.03 6.51 2.30
C GLY A 15 -8.55 6.55 2.21
N LEU A 16 -9.09 7.06 1.11
CA LEU A 16 -10.54 7.07 0.86
C LEU A 16 -11.11 5.66 0.73
N ILE A 17 -10.40 4.76 0.03
CA ILE A 17 -10.81 3.35 -0.08
C ILE A 17 -10.80 2.70 1.30
N ALA A 18 -9.73 2.86 2.07
CA ALA A 18 -9.63 2.26 3.41
C ALA A 18 -10.69 2.79 4.39
N TRP A 19 -10.89 4.11 4.41
CA TRP A 19 -11.92 4.74 5.23
C TRP A 19 -13.34 4.34 4.80
N GLY A 20 -13.61 4.32 3.49
CA GLY A 20 -14.88 3.91 2.91
C GLY A 20 -15.21 2.45 3.21
N CYS A 21 -14.23 1.55 3.09
CA CYS A 21 -14.37 0.13 3.46
C CYS A 21 -14.78 -0.03 4.92
N ALA A 22 -14.13 0.70 5.83
CA ALA A 22 -14.49 0.67 7.24
C ALA A 22 -15.87 1.28 7.52
N ARG A 23 -16.26 2.32 6.77
CA ARG A 23 -17.58 2.97 6.89
C ARG A 23 -18.72 2.05 6.45
N LEU A 24 -18.53 1.35 5.33
CA LEU A 24 -19.52 0.49 4.67
C LEU A 24 -19.44 -0.99 5.09
N GLN A 25 -18.49 -1.35 5.96
CA GLN A 25 -18.18 -2.73 6.35
C GLN A 25 -17.90 -3.66 5.14
N MET A 26 -17.41 -3.10 4.03
CA MET A 26 -17.03 -3.84 2.84
C MET A 26 -15.54 -4.20 2.92
N HIS A 27 -15.24 -5.50 2.85
CA HIS A 27 -13.88 -6.01 3.08
C HIS A 27 -13.13 -6.29 1.76
N TRP A 28 -13.86 -6.57 0.68
CA TRP A 28 -13.31 -6.93 -0.62
C TRP A 28 -12.45 -5.83 -1.28
N PRO A 29 -12.82 -4.53 -1.24
CA PRO A 29 -12.02 -3.50 -1.90
C PRO A 29 -10.66 -3.31 -1.21
N LEU A 30 -10.63 -3.37 0.12
CA LEU A 30 -9.40 -3.31 0.91
C LEU A 30 -8.49 -4.51 0.62
N ALA A 31 -9.07 -5.71 0.52
CA ALA A 31 -8.32 -6.92 0.18
C ALA A 31 -7.68 -6.80 -1.21
N ILE A 32 -8.43 -6.39 -2.23
CA ILE A 32 -7.90 -6.18 -3.59
C ILE A 32 -6.79 -5.13 -3.58
N LEU A 33 -7.02 -3.98 -2.94
CA LEU A 33 -6.01 -2.92 -2.84
C LEU A 33 -4.72 -3.43 -2.20
N SER A 34 -4.83 -4.16 -1.08
CA SER A 34 -3.66 -4.69 -0.37
C SER A 34 -2.86 -5.70 -1.20
N VAL A 35 -3.53 -6.61 -1.91
CA VAL A 35 -2.87 -7.61 -2.77
C VAL A 35 -2.20 -6.95 -3.96
N LEU A 36 -2.88 -5.98 -4.60
CA LEU A 36 -2.28 -5.19 -5.69
C LEU A 36 -1.06 -4.42 -5.20
N LEU A 37 -1.13 -3.80 -4.02
CA LEU A 37 0.02 -3.09 -3.44
C LEU A 37 1.21 -4.03 -3.21
N ALA A 38 0.96 -5.23 -2.67
CA ALA A 38 1.99 -6.23 -2.46
C ALA A 38 2.62 -6.69 -3.79
N ALA A 39 1.81 -6.93 -4.81
CA ALA A 39 2.29 -7.33 -6.13
C ALA A 39 3.14 -6.23 -6.79
N ILE A 40 2.68 -4.97 -6.76
CA ILE A 40 3.41 -3.83 -7.31
C ILE A 40 4.72 -3.62 -6.55
N ALA A 41 4.68 -3.67 -5.21
CA ALA A 41 5.87 -3.55 -4.38
C ALA A 41 6.90 -4.65 -4.69
N LEU A 42 6.45 -5.87 -4.93
CA LEU A 42 7.32 -6.99 -5.29
C LEU A 42 7.96 -6.79 -6.66
N GLN A 43 7.17 -6.38 -7.66
CA GLN A 43 7.67 -6.10 -9.00
C GLN A 43 8.73 -5.00 -8.99
N LEU A 44 8.47 -3.91 -8.29
CA LEU A 44 9.41 -2.79 -8.17
C LEU A 44 10.65 -3.15 -7.35
N TYR A 45 10.52 -3.95 -6.29
CA TYR A 45 11.66 -4.46 -5.55
C TYR A 45 12.57 -5.34 -6.41
N LEU A 46 12.00 -6.26 -7.18
CA LEU A 46 12.77 -7.10 -8.10
C LEU A 46 13.44 -6.29 -9.21
N ALA A 47 12.75 -5.26 -9.73
CA ALA A 47 13.32 -4.32 -10.70
C ALA A 47 14.47 -3.49 -10.09
N ALA A 48 14.31 -3.00 -8.86
CA ALA A 48 15.33 -2.23 -8.15
C ALA A 48 16.59 -3.07 -7.84
N ARG A 49 16.42 -4.35 -7.50
CA ARG A 49 17.56 -5.30 -7.35
C ARG A 49 18.32 -5.52 -8.66
N GLY A 50 17.63 -5.35 -9.79
CA GLY A 50 18.21 -5.48 -11.13
C GLY A 50 18.56 -6.91 -11.54
N GLN A 51 18.84 -7.10 -12.82
CA GLN A 51 19.53 -8.27 -13.35
C GLN A 51 20.96 -7.86 -13.74
N GLY A 52 21.98 -8.50 -13.15
CA GLY A 52 23.39 -8.26 -13.53
C GLY A 52 24.09 -7.06 -12.86
N GLY A 53 23.59 -6.54 -11.74
CA GLY A 53 24.30 -5.52 -10.94
C GLY A 53 23.96 -4.06 -11.25
N PHE A 54 23.04 -3.78 -12.17
CA PHE A 54 22.51 -2.43 -12.41
C PHE A 54 21.19 -2.24 -11.66
N HIS A 55 21.15 -1.27 -10.74
CA HIS A 55 19.95 -0.94 -9.98
C HIS A 55 19.08 0.04 -10.77
N ASP A 56 17.78 -0.26 -10.87
CA ASP A 56 16.85 0.62 -11.56
C ASP A 56 16.40 1.75 -10.61
N LEU A 57 17.01 2.92 -10.77
CA LEU A 57 16.65 4.13 -10.03
C LEU A 57 15.17 4.53 -10.27
N ALA A 58 14.62 4.19 -11.45
CA ALA A 58 13.22 4.45 -11.75
C ALA A 58 12.28 3.57 -10.92
N ALA A 59 12.68 2.33 -10.59
CA ALA A 59 11.91 1.46 -9.73
C ALA A 59 11.90 1.96 -8.27
N ILE A 60 13.04 2.46 -7.76
CA ILE A 60 13.13 3.06 -6.42
C ILE A 60 12.24 4.31 -6.32
N THR A 61 12.32 5.19 -7.32
CA THR A 61 11.48 6.40 -7.35
C THR A 61 10.00 6.05 -7.49
N ALA A 62 9.63 5.08 -8.33
CA ALA A 62 8.26 4.59 -8.42
C ALA A 62 7.75 4.06 -7.07
N GLN A 63 8.56 3.26 -6.35
CA GLN A 63 8.21 2.77 -5.01
C GLN A 63 7.95 3.92 -4.04
N MET A 64 8.80 4.95 -4.07
CA MET A 64 8.75 6.12 -3.18
C MET A 64 7.53 7.01 -3.43
N PHE A 65 7.09 7.16 -4.69
CA PHE A 65 5.97 8.05 -5.05
C PHE A 65 4.64 7.33 -5.26
N THR A 66 4.58 5.99 -5.19
CA THR A 66 3.33 5.24 -5.37
C THR A 66 3.00 4.35 -4.17
N VAL A 67 3.84 3.36 -3.86
CA VAL A 67 3.58 2.35 -2.83
C VAL A 67 3.64 2.95 -1.43
N ILE A 68 4.68 3.72 -1.11
CA ILE A 68 4.82 4.34 0.23
C ILE A 68 3.66 5.30 0.53
N PRO A 69 3.30 6.25 -0.35
CA PRO A 69 2.17 7.14 -0.12
C PRO A 69 0.85 6.39 -0.03
N ALA A 70 0.65 5.33 -0.84
CA ALA A 70 -0.55 4.49 -0.74
C ALA A 70 -0.63 3.75 0.60
N LEU A 71 0.47 3.18 1.10
CA LEU A 71 0.53 2.56 2.43
C LEU A 71 0.16 3.57 3.52
N LEU A 72 0.76 4.76 3.49
CA LEU A 72 0.43 5.84 4.43
C LEU A 72 -1.04 6.26 4.33
N GLY A 73 -1.57 6.35 3.11
CA GLY A 73 -2.98 6.60 2.84
C GLY A 73 -3.88 5.55 3.49
N THR A 74 -3.60 4.26 3.25
CA THR A 74 -4.39 3.17 3.86
C THR A 74 -4.36 3.22 5.39
N LEU A 75 -3.19 3.45 5.99
CA LEU A 75 -3.04 3.58 7.44
C LEU A 75 -3.83 4.78 7.97
N ALA A 76 -3.76 5.93 7.31
CA ALA A 76 -4.50 7.12 7.68
C ALA A 76 -6.02 6.89 7.60
N GLY A 77 -6.50 6.24 6.53
CA GLY A 77 -7.91 5.91 6.34
C GLY A 77 -8.45 4.93 7.39
N LEU A 78 -7.66 3.89 7.71
CA LEU A 78 -7.98 2.94 8.78
C LEU A 78 -7.92 3.58 10.17
N GLY A 79 -6.92 4.43 10.43
CA GLY A 79 -6.76 5.16 11.68
C GLY A 79 -7.91 6.13 11.94
N LEU A 80 -8.33 6.88 10.92
CA LEU A 80 -9.52 7.74 10.97
C LEU A 80 -10.81 6.95 11.25
N ALA A 81 -10.95 5.76 10.67
CA ALA A 81 -12.09 4.90 10.92
C ALA A 81 -12.10 4.32 12.35
N ALA A 82 -10.93 3.92 12.86
CA ALA A 82 -10.75 3.45 14.23
C ALA A 82 -11.09 4.55 15.24
N LEU A 83 -10.67 5.79 15.00
CA LEU A 83 -11.01 6.94 15.84
C LEU A 83 -12.52 7.17 15.95
N ARG A 84 -13.27 6.85 14.88
CA ARG A 84 -14.74 6.95 14.84
C ARG A 84 -15.46 5.67 15.32
N ARG A 85 -14.77 4.77 16.01
CA ARG A 85 -15.28 3.47 16.51
C ARG A 85 -15.90 2.57 15.43
N ARG A 86 -15.54 2.77 14.15
CA ARG A 86 -15.96 1.87 13.07
C ARG A 86 -14.88 0.82 12.86
N HIS A 87 -15.02 -0.29 13.57
CA HIS A 87 -14.10 -1.41 13.46
C HIS A 87 -14.43 -2.26 12.24
N ILE A 88 -13.41 -2.52 11.42
CA ILE A 88 -13.46 -3.58 10.42
C ILE A 88 -13.50 -4.91 11.17
N ALA A 89 -14.28 -5.88 10.68
CA ALA A 89 -14.31 -7.22 11.27
C ALA A 89 -13.03 -7.98 10.88
N TRP A 90 -11.92 -7.65 11.54
CA TRP A 90 -10.58 -8.22 11.32
C TRP A 90 -10.52 -9.74 11.52
N ARG A 91 -11.50 -10.33 12.23
CA ARG A 91 -11.57 -11.77 12.51
C ARG A 91 -11.92 -12.65 11.31
N ARG A 92 -12.19 -12.06 10.13
CA ARG A 92 -12.41 -12.82 8.90
C ARG A 92 -11.07 -13.14 8.22
N PRO A 93 -10.94 -14.29 7.55
CA PRO A 93 -9.70 -14.67 6.84
C PRO A 93 -9.26 -13.61 5.82
N THR A 94 -10.21 -12.89 5.23
CA THR A 94 -9.95 -11.76 4.34
C THR A 94 -9.22 -10.59 5.02
N GLY A 95 -9.53 -10.30 6.28
CA GLY A 95 -8.84 -9.28 7.06
C GLY A 95 -7.39 -9.66 7.35
N MET A 96 -7.13 -10.92 7.72
CA MET A 96 -5.77 -11.44 7.89
C MET A 96 -4.96 -11.37 6.60
N LEU A 97 -5.55 -11.76 5.46
CA LEU A 97 -4.88 -11.68 4.16
C LEU A 97 -4.54 -10.23 3.79
N SER A 98 -5.43 -9.28 4.10
CA SER A 98 -5.18 -7.86 3.83
C SER A 98 -4.04 -7.32 4.70
N ALA A 99 -4.00 -7.73 5.98
CA ALA A 99 -2.91 -7.40 6.90
C ALA A 99 -1.56 -7.89 6.38
N LEU A 100 -1.52 -9.18 6.01
CA LEU A 100 -0.32 -9.82 5.49
C LEU A 100 0.14 -9.13 4.20
N ALA A 101 -0.77 -8.83 3.27
CA ALA A 101 -0.44 -8.15 2.03
C ALA A 101 0.07 -6.71 2.26
N LEU A 102 -0.48 -5.97 3.23
CA LEU A 102 0.03 -4.65 3.59
C LEU A 102 1.41 -4.74 4.26
N LEU A 103 1.63 -5.74 5.12
CA LEU A 103 2.93 -5.99 5.75
C LEU A 103 3.99 -6.38 4.73
N THR A 104 3.66 -7.24 3.76
CA THR A 104 4.59 -7.60 2.68
C THR A 104 4.89 -6.40 1.80
N ALA A 105 3.89 -5.59 1.43
CA ALA A 105 4.10 -4.36 0.67
C ALA A 105 5.02 -3.37 1.43
N ALA A 106 4.82 -3.21 2.74
CA ALA A 106 5.67 -2.36 3.58
C ALA A 106 7.10 -2.91 3.71
N GLY A 107 7.24 -4.21 3.91
CA GLY A 107 8.54 -4.89 3.97
C GLY A 107 9.32 -4.77 2.66
N LEU A 108 8.65 -4.95 1.52
CA LEU A 108 9.27 -4.79 0.20
C LEU A 108 9.63 -3.34 -0.07
N ALA A 109 8.76 -2.38 0.25
CA ALA A 109 9.06 -0.96 0.07
C ALA A 109 10.26 -0.49 0.89
N THR A 110 10.36 -0.94 2.15
CA THR A 110 11.52 -0.63 3.00
C THR A 110 12.78 -1.33 2.50
N ALA A 111 12.69 -2.60 2.09
CA ALA A 111 13.82 -3.31 1.50
C ALA A 111 14.33 -2.63 0.22
N THR A 112 13.45 -2.10 -0.63
CA THR A 112 13.85 -1.35 -1.84
C THR A 112 14.66 -0.09 -1.53
N LEU A 113 14.39 0.57 -0.40
CA LEU A 113 15.13 1.76 0.04
C LEU A 113 16.49 1.44 0.66
N LEU A 114 16.76 0.17 0.98
CA LEU A 114 18.01 -0.30 1.59
C LEU A 114 18.98 -0.90 0.56
N ILE A 115 18.58 -0.97 -0.71
CA ILE A 115 19.43 -1.36 -1.85
C ILE A 115 20.24 -0.14 -2.29
#